data_AF-A0AA88GFF2-F1
#
_entry.id   AF-A0AA88GFF2-F1
#
_cell.length_a   1.000
_cell.length_b   1.000
_cell.length_c   1.000
_cell.angle_alpha   90.00
_cell.angle_beta   90.00
_cell.angle_gamma   90.00
#
_symmetry.space_group_name_H-M   'P 1'
#
loop_
_entity.id
_entity.type
_entity.pdbx_description
1 polymer ?
#
loop_
_entity_poly.entity_id
_entity_poly.type
_entity_poly.pdbx_seq_one_letter_code
_entity_poly.pdbx_strand_id
1 'polypeptide(L)'
;MGDKITHLQDKLCHISRVMVDSLGVLQRDAPPAITDYQVMNNIPMVSDTSKTVWTPEQLKKEASTAGENLVAACLEFEKMLDELPTLIRSQDDQMNRLKDYQTQNEIQTQILKKRLELAENYLQSVSHSIEDVTNNRLKVRHPSRTSTSQQDAMDQL
;
A
#
# COMPACT_ATOMS: atom_id res chain seq x y z
N MET A 1 0.81 -5.60 4.92
CA MET A 1 1.42 -6.70 4.11
C MET A 1 0.49 -7.92 3.94
N GLY A 2 -0.76 -7.90 4.45
CA GLY A 2 -1.76 -8.95 4.17
C GLY A 2 -2.68 -8.67 2.97
N ASP A 3 -2.55 -7.51 2.33
CA ASP A 3 -3.59 -7.00 1.42
C ASP A 3 -3.62 -7.69 0.05
N LYS A 4 -2.46 -8.14 -0.48
CA LYS A 4 -2.40 -8.80 -1.80
C LYS A 4 -3.05 -10.18 -1.83
N ILE A 5 -2.91 -10.96 -0.74
CA ILE A 5 -3.51 -12.30 -0.65
C ILE A 5 -5.02 -12.19 -0.45
N THR A 6 -5.49 -11.26 0.39
CA THR A 6 -6.92 -10.97 0.54
C THR A 6 -7.52 -10.50 -0.79
N HIS A 7 -6.83 -9.61 -1.50
CA HIS A 7 -7.29 -9.13 -2.81
C HIS A 7 -7.38 -10.26 -3.86
N LEU A 8 -6.44 -11.20 -3.84
CA LEU A 8 -6.47 -12.39 -4.69
C LEU A 8 -7.68 -13.29 -4.37
N GLN A 9 -7.99 -13.47 -3.08
CA GLN A 9 -9.17 -14.22 -2.63
C GLN A 9 -10.47 -13.54 -3.08
N ASP A 10 -10.58 -12.22 -2.95
CA ASP A 10 -11.76 -11.47 -3.40
C ASP A 10 -12.00 -11.61 -4.90
N LYS A 11 -10.94 -11.62 -5.69
CA LYS A 11 -11.02 -11.78 -7.14
C LYS A 11 -11.36 -13.21 -7.57
N LEU A 12 -10.89 -14.23 -6.84
CA LEU A 12 -11.35 -15.60 -7.04
C LEU A 12 -12.85 -15.75 -6.71
N CYS A 13 -13.31 -15.11 -5.63
CA CYS A 13 -14.73 -15.04 -5.29
C CYS A 13 -15.53 -14.32 -6.39
N HIS A 14 -14.98 -13.25 -6.97
CA HIS A 14 -15.61 -12.52 -8.06
C HIS A 14 -15.75 -13.37 -9.33
N ILE A 15 -14.69 -14.08 -9.75
CA ILE A 15 -14.73 -15.03 -10.89
C ILE A 15 -15.84 -16.06 -10.68
N SER A 16 -15.89 -16.65 -9.48
CA SER A 16 -16.91 -17.65 -9.14
C SER A 16 -18.33 -17.08 -9.24
N ARG A 17 -18.52 -15.84 -8.79
CA ARG A 17 -19.80 -15.14 -8.87
C ARG A 17 -20.21 -14.84 -10.30
N VAL A 18 -19.31 -14.28 -11.11
CA VAL A 18 -19.54 -14.00 -12.54
C VAL A 18 -19.91 -15.29 -13.28
N MET A 19 -19.25 -16.40 -12.97
CA MET A 19 -19.55 -17.69 -13.57
C MET A 19 -20.96 -18.20 -13.21
N VAL A 20 -21.32 -18.17 -11.93
CA VAL A 20 -22.64 -18.64 -11.46
C VAL A 20 -23.76 -17.74 -11.98
N ASP A 21 -23.58 -16.42 -11.93
CA ASP A 21 -24.57 -15.46 -12.42
C ASP A 21 -24.76 -15.61 -13.93
N SER A 22 -23.67 -15.70 -14.69
CA SER A 22 -23.74 -15.88 -16.15
C SER A 22 -24.41 -17.20 -16.52
N LEU A 23 -24.05 -18.30 -15.87
CA LEU A 23 -24.67 -19.60 -16.12
C LEU A 23 -26.16 -19.60 -15.75
N GLY A 24 -26.51 -18.98 -14.62
CA GLY A 24 -27.89 -18.89 -14.16
C GLY A 24 -28.77 -18.08 -15.11
N VAL A 25 -28.27 -16.94 -15.61
CA VAL A 25 -28.99 -16.12 -16.59
C VAL A 25 -29.12 -16.87 -17.92
N LEU A 26 -28.03 -17.46 -18.42
CA LEU A 26 -28.05 -18.24 -19.67
C LEU A 26 -29.04 -19.41 -19.60
N GLN A 27 -29.11 -20.14 -18.49
CA GLN A 27 -30.05 -21.24 -18.33
C GLN A 27 -31.49 -20.77 -18.18
N ARG A 28 -31.72 -19.68 -17.44
CA ARG A 28 -33.06 -19.17 -17.17
C ARG A 28 -33.73 -18.59 -18.42
N ASP A 29 -32.96 -17.88 -19.24
CA ASP A 29 -33.49 -17.13 -20.38
C ASP A 29 -33.21 -17.85 -21.72
N ALA A 30 -32.62 -19.06 -21.68
CA ALA A 30 -32.38 -19.87 -22.86
C ALA A 30 -33.68 -20.25 -23.61
N PRO A 31 -33.65 -20.24 -24.95
CA PRO A 31 -34.72 -20.81 -25.73
C PRO A 31 -34.83 -22.31 -25.48
N PRO A 32 -36.06 -22.86 -25.42
CA PRO A 32 -36.26 -24.29 -25.29
C PRO A 32 -35.58 -25.04 -26.44
N ALA A 33 -34.81 -26.06 -26.09
CA ALA A 33 -34.15 -26.90 -27.06
C ALA A 33 -35.20 -27.76 -27.79
N ILE A 34 -35.40 -27.48 -29.08
CA ILE A 34 -36.24 -28.32 -29.93
C ILE A 34 -35.43 -29.57 -30.27
N THR A 35 -35.97 -30.73 -29.93
CA THR A 35 -35.37 -32.02 -30.33
C THR A 35 -35.93 -32.47 -31.68
N ASP A 36 -35.15 -33.20 -32.47
CA ASP A 36 -35.59 -33.76 -33.76
C ASP A 36 -36.88 -34.58 -33.63
N TYR A 37 -37.03 -35.28 -32.51
CA TYR A 37 -38.24 -36.02 -32.17
C TYR A 37 -39.49 -35.13 -32.07
N GLN A 38 -39.38 -33.93 -31.50
CA GLN A 38 -40.52 -33.01 -31.38
C GLN A 38 -40.90 -32.41 -32.74
N VAL A 39 -39.92 -32.12 -33.59
CA VAL A 39 -40.15 -31.67 -34.98
C VAL A 39 -40.86 -32.75 -35.78
N MET A 40 -40.39 -34.00 -35.68
CA MET A 40 -40.91 -35.11 -36.46
C MET A 40 -42.33 -35.52 -36.04
N ASN A 41 -42.67 -35.37 -34.76
CA ASN A 41 -43.98 -35.74 -34.21
C ASN A 41 -44.94 -34.56 -34.01
N ASN A 42 -44.57 -33.37 -34.50
CA ASN A 42 -45.38 -32.14 -34.45
C ASN A 42 -45.91 -31.81 -33.03
N ILE A 43 -45.07 -32.06 -32.01
CA ILE A 43 -45.44 -31.85 -30.62
C ILE A 43 -45.34 -30.34 -30.32
N PRO A 44 -46.43 -29.68 -29.88
CA PRO A 44 -46.39 -28.26 -29.58
C PRO A 44 -45.43 -27.97 -28.43
N MET A 45 -44.68 -26.88 -28.58
CA MET A 45 -43.68 -26.45 -27.60
C MET A 45 -44.39 -25.84 -26.39
N VAL A 46 -44.35 -26.53 -25.25
CA VAL A 46 -44.91 -26.03 -23.99
C VAL A 46 -43.80 -25.26 -23.27
N SER A 47 -43.87 -23.93 -23.31
CA SER A 47 -43.04 -23.10 -22.43
C SER A 47 -43.86 -22.78 -21.19
N ASP A 48 -43.55 -23.43 -20.06
CA ASP A 48 -44.23 -23.23 -18.76
C ASP A 48 -43.97 -21.85 -18.12
N THR A 49 -43.25 -20.97 -18.82
CA THR A 49 -42.81 -19.68 -18.30
C THR A 49 -43.48 -18.52 -19.02
N SER A 50 -44.22 -17.71 -18.27
CA SER A 50 -44.78 -16.42 -18.69
C SER A 50 -43.72 -15.32 -18.93
N LYS A 51 -42.44 -15.70 -19.08
CA LYS A 51 -41.27 -14.81 -19.11
C LYS A 51 -40.69 -14.71 -20.52
N THR A 52 -40.05 -13.57 -20.79
CA THR A 52 -39.36 -13.26 -22.05
C THR A 52 -38.18 -14.20 -22.26
N VAL A 53 -38.35 -15.18 -23.15
CA VAL A 53 -37.29 -16.07 -23.63
C VAL A 53 -36.43 -15.35 -24.66
N TRP A 54 -35.11 -15.53 -24.61
CA TRP A 54 -34.21 -14.92 -25.59
C TRP A 54 -34.29 -15.56 -26.97
N THR A 55 -34.03 -14.76 -28.00
CA THR A 55 -33.79 -15.30 -29.34
C THR A 55 -32.44 -16.03 -29.39
N PRO A 56 -32.24 -17.00 -30.31
CA PRO A 56 -30.95 -17.68 -30.46
C PRO A 56 -29.77 -16.72 -30.68
N GLU A 57 -30.00 -15.60 -31.37
CA GLU A 57 -28.98 -14.56 -31.58
C GLU A 57 -28.63 -13.80 -30.30
N GLN A 58 -29.64 -13.48 -29.48
CA GLN A 58 -29.44 -12.83 -28.18
C GLN A 58 -28.69 -13.75 -27.21
N LEU A 59 -29.07 -15.04 -27.15
CA LEU A 59 -28.37 -16.04 -26.35
C LEU A 59 -26.90 -16.14 -26.76
N LYS A 60 -26.61 -16.21 -28.06
CA LYS A 60 -25.24 -16.30 -28.57
C LYS A 60 -24.41 -15.07 -28.19
N LYS A 61 -25.00 -13.87 -28.32
CA LYS A 61 -24.34 -12.62 -27.95
C LYS A 61 -24.06 -12.54 -26.44
N GLU A 62 -25.03 -12.91 -25.62
CA GLU A 62 -24.89 -12.86 -24.17
C GLU A 62 -23.92 -13.92 -23.67
N ALA A 63 -23.93 -15.13 -24.24
CA ALA A 63 -22.96 -16.18 -23.96
C ALA A 63 -21.53 -15.76 -24.31
N SER A 64 -21.35 -15.05 -25.44
CA SER A 64 -20.05 -14.49 -25.82
C SER A 64 -19.58 -13.45 -24.80
N THR A 65 -20.45 -12.49 -24.46
CA THR A 65 -20.15 -11.44 -23.47
C THR A 65 -19.81 -12.03 -22.10
N ALA A 66 -20.57 -13.03 -21.65
CA ALA A 66 -20.30 -13.74 -20.41
C ALA A 66 -18.95 -14.46 -20.43
N GLY A 67 -18.62 -15.12 -21.53
CA GLY A 67 -17.32 -15.77 -21.74
C GLY A 67 -16.17 -14.76 -21.74
N GLU A 68 -16.31 -13.63 -22.44
CA GLU A 68 -15.33 -12.55 -22.46
C GLU A 68 -15.09 -11.96 -21.07
N ASN A 69 -16.16 -11.71 -20.31
CA ASN A 69 -16.07 -11.20 -18.94
C ASN A 69 -15.36 -12.21 -18.01
N LEU A 70 -15.64 -13.51 -18.15
CA LEU A 70 -14.97 -14.54 -17.37
C LEU A 70 -13.48 -14.62 -17.71
N VAL A 71 -13.13 -14.62 -18.99
CA VAL A 71 -11.73 -14.63 -19.45
C VAL A 71 -11.00 -13.38 -18.96
N ALA A 72 -11.62 -12.21 -19.06
CA ALA A 72 -11.05 -10.97 -18.55
C ALA A 72 -10.77 -11.02 -17.03
N ALA A 73 -11.71 -11.56 -16.25
CA ALA A 73 -11.53 -11.75 -14.81
C ALA A 73 -10.40 -12.75 -14.48
N CYS A 74 -10.28 -13.84 -15.26
CA CYS A 74 -9.18 -14.79 -15.12
C CYS A 74 -7.81 -14.17 -15.47
N LEU A 75 -7.73 -13.37 -16.53
CA LEU A 75 -6.49 -12.67 -16.90
C LEU A 75 -6.07 -11.65 -15.83
N GLU A 76 -7.02 -10.95 -15.23
CA GLU A 76 -6.74 -10.05 -14.11
C GLU A 76 -6.19 -10.82 -12.90
N PHE A 77 -6.74 -12.02 -12.63
CA PHE A 77 -6.25 -12.91 -11.59
C PHE A 77 -4.82 -13.40 -11.84
N GLU A 78 -4.51 -13.84 -13.06
CA GLU A 78 -3.16 -14.24 -13.46
C GLU A 78 -2.17 -13.09 -13.32
N LYS A 79 -2.54 -11.89 -13.75
CA LYS A 79 -1.70 -10.70 -13.58
C LYS A 79 -1.36 -10.44 -12.10
N MET A 80 -2.34 -10.58 -11.20
CA MET A 80 -2.07 -10.40 -9.76
C MET A 80 -1.20 -11.51 -9.17
N LEU A 81 -1.29 -12.73 -9.71
CA LEU A 81 -0.37 -13.81 -9.33
C LEU A 81 1.08 -13.45 -9.72
N ASP A 82 1.29 -12.88 -10.89
CA ASP A 82 2.62 -12.41 -11.32
C ASP A 82 3.14 -11.24 -10.48
N GLU A 83 2.25 -10.41 -9.95
CA GLU A 83 2.58 -9.30 -9.04
C GLU A 83 2.82 -9.73 -7.58
N LEU A 84 2.66 -11.01 -7.25
CA LEU A 84 3.04 -11.51 -5.94
C LEU A 84 4.56 -11.45 -5.81
N PRO A 85 5.10 -10.90 -4.70
CA PRO A 85 6.53 -10.95 -4.44
C PRO A 85 6.98 -12.40 -4.59
N THR A 86 8.02 -12.62 -5.40
CA THR A 86 8.58 -13.96 -5.64
C THR A 86 8.60 -14.70 -4.32
N LEU A 87 7.81 -15.77 -4.21
CA LEU A 87 7.87 -16.65 -3.05
C LEU A 87 9.34 -17.03 -2.91
N ILE A 88 10.02 -16.45 -1.93
CA ILE A 88 11.31 -16.95 -1.49
C ILE A 88 10.96 -18.37 -1.04
N ARG A 89 11.34 -19.34 -1.86
CA ARG A 89 10.70 -20.67 -1.84
C ARG A 89 11.04 -21.46 -0.59
N SER A 90 12.12 -21.09 0.11
CA SER A 90 12.50 -21.69 1.37
C SER A 90 12.26 -20.72 2.53
N GLN A 91 11.71 -21.24 3.63
CA GLN A 91 11.58 -20.52 4.89
C GLN A 91 12.94 -20.08 5.44
N ASP A 92 13.98 -20.89 5.21
CA ASP A 92 15.34 -20.60 5.67
C ASP A 92 15.94 -19.37 4.96
N ASP A 93 15.73 -19.21 3.65
CA ASP A 93 16.19 -18.01 2.93
C ASP A 93 15.45 -16.74 3.39
N GLN A 94 14.16 -16.87 3.72
CA GLN A 94 13.37 -15.76 4.29
C GLN A 94 13.91 -15.37 5.67
N MET A 95 14.21 -16.37 6.51
CA MET A 95 14.73 -16.17 7.85
C MET A 95 16.13 -15.53 7.83
N ASN A 96 17.01 -16.01 6.95
CA ASN A 96 18.36 -15.45 6.78
C ASN A 96 18.30 -13.99 6.33
N ARG A 97 17.48 -13.67 5.33
CA ARG A 97 17.26 -12.27 4.91
C ARG A 97 16.70 -11.41 6.02
N LEU A 98 15.75 -11.92 6.81
CA LEU A 98 15.19 -11.18 7.93
C LEU A 98 16.26 -10.86 8.96
N LYS A 99 17.14 -11.82 9.26
CA LYS A 99 18.27 -11.63 10.18
C LYS A 99 19.28 -10.62 9.63
N ASP A 100 19.56 -10.65 8.34
CA ASP A 100 20.42 -9.66 7.68
C ASP A 100 19.82 -8.25 7.79
N TYR A 101 18.51 -8.11 7.51
CA TYR A 101 17.81 -6.84 7.66
C TYR A 101 17.77 -6.35 9.10
N GLN A 102 17.57 -7.23 10.08
CA GLN A 102 17.65 -6.88 11.50
C GLN A 102 19.05 -6.37 11.86
N THR A 103 20.09 -7.10 11.46
CA THR A 103 21.49 -6.72 11.69
C THR A 103 21.80 -5.37 11.06
N GLN A 104 21.39 -5.15 9.81
CA GLN A 104 21.59 -3.88 9.12
C GLN A 104 20.85 -2.73 9.82
N ASN A 105 19.62 -2.97 10.28
CA ASN A 105 18.82 -1.96 10.96
C ASN A 105 19.43 -1.58 12.33
N GLU A 106 19.95 -2.56 13.08
CA GLU A 106 20.68 -2.32 14.32
C GLU A 106 21.93 -1.48 14.10
N ILE A 107 22.74 -1.81 13.09
CA ILE A 107 23.94 -1.05 12.72
C ILE A 107 23.56 0.39 12.35
N GLN A 108 22.55 0.57 11.50
CA GLN A 108 22.07 1.90 11.10
C GLN A 108 21.55 2.69 12.30
N THR A 109 20.84 2.05 13.21
CA THR A 109 20.35 2.66 14.45
C THR A 109 21.51 3.12 15.33
N GLN A 110 22.58 2.33 15.47
CA GLN A 110 23.76 2.72 16.23
C GLN A 110 24.50 3.89 15.58
N ILE A 111 24.65 3.88 14.24
CA ILE A 111 25.27 4.99 13.51
C ILE A 111 24.46 6.27 13.68
N LEU A 112 23.13 6.19 13.59
CA LEU A 112 22.24 7.33 13.82
C LEU A 112 22.39 7.89 15.23
N LYS A 113 22.43 7.03 16.26
CA LYS A 113 22.67 7.46 17.65
C LYS A 113 23.98 8.22 17.82
N LYS A 114 25.09 7.71 17.28
CA LYS A 114 26.40 8.38 17.34
C LYS A 114 26.39 9.74 16.65
N ARG A 115 25.74 9.83 15.48
CA ARG A 115 25.61 11.10 14.76
C ARG A 115 24.78 12.12 15.53
N LEU A 116 23.74 11.66 16.23
CA LEU A 116 22.87 12.51 17.04
C LEU A 116 23.64 13.06 18.26
N GLU A 117 24.38 12.21 18.97
CA GLU A 117 25.23 12.62 20.10
C GLU A 117 26.29 13.66 19.67
N LEU A 118 26.93 13.43 18.52
CA LEU A 118 27.92 14.36 17.98
C LEU A 118 27.30 15.71 17.59
N ALA A 119 26.09 15.69 17.02
CA ALA A 119 25.34 16.91 16.70
C ALA A 119 24.91 17.67 17.97
N GLU A 120 24.48 16.98 19.03
CA GLU A 120 24.15 17.59 20.33
C GLU A 120 25.38 18.26 20.97
N ASN A 121 26.54 17.60 20.94
CA ASN A 121 27.79 18.18 21.44
C ASN A 121 28.19 19.45 20.68
N TYR A 122 28.06 19.46 19.35
CA TYR A 122 28.31 20.68 18.56
C TYR A 122 27.32 21.78 18.88
N LEU A 123 26.04 21.46 19.03
CA LEU A 123 25.03 22.43 19.41
C LEU A 123 25.33 23.06 20.77
N GLN A 124 25.74 22.24 21.74
CA GLN A 124 26.16 22.72 23.05
C GLN A 124 27.39 23.62 22.96
N SER A 125 28.42 23.24 22.18
CA SER A 125 29.62 24.06 21.98
C SER A 125 29.31 25.40 21.32
N VAL A 126 28.45 25.42 20.30
CA VAL A 126 28.02 26.66 19.64
C VAL A 126 27.24 27.52 20.61
N SER A 127 26.33 26.94 21.40
CA SER A 127 25.57 27.66 22.42
C SER A 127 26.48 28.33 23.45
N HIS A 128 27.47 27.60 23.99
CA HIS A 128 28.44 28.17 24.94
C HIS A 128 29.27 29.28 24.30
N SER A 129 29.74 29.10 23.06
CA SER A 129 30.49 30.14 22.36
C SER A 129 29.64 31.40 22.10
N ILE A 130 28.35 31.26 21.79
CA ILE A 130 27.44 32.40 21.63
C ILE A 130 27.23 33.11 22.97
N GLU A 131 27.07 32.35 24.05
CA GLU A 131 26.94 32.90 25.41
C GLU A 131 28.21 33.67 25.80
N ASP A 132 29.40 33.11 25.57
CA ASP A 132 30.68 33.76 25.82
C ASP A 132 30.86 35.04 24.99
N VAL A 133 30.51 35.01 23.70
CA VAL A 133 30.53 36.20 22.84
C VAL A 133 29.56 37.26 23.36
N THR A 134 28.36 36.86 23.76
CA THR A 134 27.34 37.77 24.31
C THR A 134 27.82 38.39 25.62
N ASN A 135 28.35 37.58 26.54
CA ASN A 135 28.90 38.02 27.82
C ASN A 135 30.13 38.93 27.65
N ASN A 136 31.04 38.61 26.73
CA ASN A 136 32.18 39.46 26.40
C ASN A 136 31.73 40.79 25.78
N ARG A 137 30.74 40.77 24.88
CA ARG A 137 30.17 42.01 24.32
C ARG A 137 29.49 42.86 25.40
N LEU A 138 28.78 42.26 26.36
CA LEU A 138 28.21 42.96 27.50
C LEU A 138 29.30 43.57 28.39
N LYS A 139 30.38 42.85 28.69
CA LYS A 139 31.54 43.35 29.45
C LYS A 139 32.24 44.51 28.75
N VAL A 140 32.45 44.42 27.42
CA VAL A 140 33.06 45.49 26.62
C VAL A 140 32.14 46.72 26.52
N ARG A 141 30.82 46.54 26.60
CA ARG A 141 29.84 47.65 26.66
C ARG A 141 29.75 48.28 28.05
N HIS A 142 30.10 47.53 29.10
CA HIS A 142 30.13 47.98 30.50
C HIS A 142 31.51 47.76 31.14
N PRO A 143 32.60 48.33 30.61
CA PRO A 143 33.89 48.23 31.28
C PRO A 143 33.78 49.06 32.55
N SER A 144 33.91 48.39 33.70
CA SER A 144 34.07 48.94 35.05
C SER A 144 33.77 50.43 35.18
N ARG A 145 32.51 50.78 35.44
CA ARG A 145 32.12 52.12 35.90
C ARG A 145 32.59 52.42 37.34
N THR A 146 33.57 51.67 37.84
CA THR A 146 34.01 51.59 39.24
C THR A 146 35.52 51.38 39.32
N SER A 147 36.30 52.34 38.82
CA SER A 147 37.72 52.47 39.19
C SER A 147 38.23 53.86 38.84
N THR A 148 37.55 54.91 39.34
CA THR A 148 38.09 56.27 39.47
C THR A 148 37.23 57.09 40.43
N SER A 149 37.26 56.78 41.73
CA SER A 149 36.79 57.69 42.81
C SER A 149 37.33 57.23 44.16
N GLN A 150 38.65 57.03 44.26
CA GLN A 150 39.30 56.85 45.56
C GLN A 150 40.80 57.20 45.49
N GLN A 151 41.14 58.32 44.85
CA GLN A 151 42.51 58.86 44.91
C GLN A 151 42.61 60.38 44.72
N ASP A 152 41.50 61.12 44.91
CA ASP A 152 41.46 62.60 44.88
C ASP A 152 40.91 63.18 46.20
N ALA A 153 41.37 62.64 47.33
CA ALA A 153 41.08 63.22 48.66
C ALA A 153 42.32 63.26 49.56
N MET A 154 43.53 63.16 49.00
CA MET A 154 44.74 63.27 49.80
C MET A 154 45.95 63.71 48.97
N ASP A 155 45.87 64.86 48.31
CA ASP A 155 47.07 65.66 48.06
C ASP A 155 46.73 67.14 47.78
N GLN A 156 47.40 68.02 48.52
CA GLN A 156 47.60 69.47 48.28
C GLN A 156 46.38 70.37 48.61
N LEU A 157 46.36 71.21 49.67
CA LEU A 157 47.40 72.09 50.26
C LEU A 157 48.13 72.95 49.23
#